data_AF-D4L9Y4-F1
#
_entry.id   AF-D4L9Y4-F1
#
_cell.length_a   1.000
_cell.length_b   1.000
_cell.length_c   1.000
_cell.angle_alpha   90.00
_cell.angle_beta   90.00
_cell.angle_gamma   90.00
#
_symmetry.space_group_name_H-M   'P 1'
#
loop_
_entity.id
_entity.type
_entity.pdbx_description
1 polymer ?
#
loop_
_entity_poly.entity_id
_entity_poly.type
_entity_poly.pdbx_seq_one_letter_code
_entity_poly.pdbx_strand_id
1 'polypeptide(L)'
;MTTDNNEVEQILDRDTYRRIKKMDRATLEGLIQDIFERGRKKGLAEAGEIVDESMADDGGGTLDLRAVEAEIRGIKGIGEKRVEEIMLIFEKHLGILDEEGQ
;
A
#
# COMPACT_ATOMS: atom_id res chain seq x y z
N MET A 1 -7.01 -7.54 49.94
CA MET A 1 -6.06 -7.59 48.81
C MET A 1 -6.83 -7.12 47.59
N THR A 2 -6.48 -5.97 47.03
CA THR A 2 -7.11 -5.41 45.84
C THR A 2 -6.69 -6.23 44.61
N THR A 3 -7.63 -6.97 44.04
CA THR A 3 -7.50 -7.49 42.67
C THR A 3 -7.91 -6.39 41.72
N ASP A 4 -6.91 -5.63 41.24
CA ASP A 4 -7.07 -4.81 40.06
C ASP A 4 -7.21 -5.75 38.85
N ASN A 5 -8.46 -6.08 38.52
CA ASN A 5 -8.82 -6.73 37.27
C ASN A 5 -8.61 -5.74 36.14
N ASN A 6 -7.35 -5.60 35.72
CA ASN A 6 -7.04 -5.01 34.43
C ASN A 6 -7.37 -6.10 33.40
N GLU A 7 -8.57 -6.06 32.84
CA GLU A 7 -9.01 -6.91 31.74
C GLU A 7 -8.22 -6.53 30.48
N VAL A 8 -6.93 -6.86 30.48
CA VAL A 8 -6.12 -6.80 29.27
C VAL A 8 -6.63 -7.94 28.41
N GLU A 9 -7.39 -7.64 27.36
CA GLU A 9 -7.71 -8.63 26.33
C GLU A 9 -6.42 -9.36 25.96
N GLN A 10 -6.34 -10.65 26.26
CA GLN A 10 -5.18 -11.46 25.90
C GLN A 10 -5.24 -11.67 24.38
N ILE A 11 -4.68 -10.72 23.64
CA ILE A 11 -4.58 -10.73 22.17
C ILE A 11 -3.77 -11.95 21.70
N LEU A 12 -2.87 -12.47 22.54
CA LEU A 12 -2.06 -13.63 22.26
C LEU A 12 -2.07 -14.59 23.45
N ASP A 13 -2.19 -15.89 23.17
CA ASP A 13 -1.99 -16.91 24.19
C ASP A 13 -0.52 -16.91 24.67
N ARG A 14 -0.34 -17.41 25.89
CA ARG A 14 0.96 -17.34 26.58
C ARG A 14 2.07 -18.07 25.82
N ASP A 15 1.74 -19.15 25.12
CA ASP A 15 2.74 -19.95 24.42
C ASP A 15 3.13 -19.33 23.08
N THR A 16 2.19 -18.72 22.37
CA THR A 16 2.47 -17.89 21.19
C THR A 16 3.32 -16.67 21.54
N TYR A 17 2.98 -15.94 22.62
CA TYR A 17 3.80 -14.82 23.09
C TYR A 17 5.24 -15.25 23.41
N ARG A 18 5.41 -16.36 24.14
CA ARG A 18 6.74 -16.88 24.46
C ARG A 18 7.53 -17.29 23.23
N ARG A 19 6.86 -17.85 22.22
CA ARG A 19 7.48 -18.26 20.97
C ARG A 19 8.01 -17.04 20.21
N ILE A 20 7.18 -16.02 20.04
CA ILE A 20 7.56 -14.75 19.39
C ILE A 20 8.70 -14.08 20.16
N LYS A 21 8.60 -13.99 21.48
CA LYS A 21 9.62 -13.35 22.33
C LYS A 21 11.00 -14.01 22.24
N LYS A 22 11.06 -15.32 21.96
CA LYS A 22 12.31 -16.08 21.86
C LYS A 22 12.99 -15.93 20.49
N MET A 23 12.33 -15.32 19.51
CA MET A 23 12.92 -15.10 18.18
C MET A 23 14.06 -14.08 18.27
N ASP A 24 15.08 -14.28 17.46
CA ASP A 24 16.07 -13.23 17.20
C ASP A 24 15.48 -12.15 16.28
N ARG A 25 16.18 -11.02 16.19
CA ARG A 25 15.72 -9.85 15.44
C ARG A 25 15.43 -10.16 13.97
N ALA A 26 16.31 -10.91 13.30
CA ALA A 26 16.15 -11.18 11.87
C ALA A 26 14.93 -12.07 11.62
N THR A 27 14.73 -13.08 12.48
CA THR A 27 13.54 -13.95 12.42
C THR A 27 12.25 -13.18 12.68
N LEU A 28 12.25 -12.25 13.64
CA LEU A 28 11.07 -11.43 13.94
C LEU A 28 10.75 -10.46 12.79
N GLU A 29 11.76 -9.83 12.20
CA GLU A 29 11.60 -8.94 11.04
C GLU A 29 10.99 -9.69 9.85
N GLY A 30 11.49 -10.91 9.55
CA GLY A 30 10.93 -11.76 8.50
C GLY A 30 9.49 -12.19 8.77
N LEU A 31 9.15 -12.54 10.02
CA LEU A 31 7.77 -12.88 10.40
C LEU A 31 6.81 -11.69 10.20
N ILE A 32 7.23 -10.48 10.56
CA ILE A 32 6.40 -9.28 10.40
C ILE A 32 6.19 -8.97 8.91
N GLN A 33 7.23 -9.08 8.09
CA GLN A 33 7.13 -8.89 6.63
C GLN A 33 6.17 -9.90 6.00
N ASP A 34 6.29 -11.18 6.36
CA ASP A 34 5.41 -12.24 5.87
C ASP A 34 3.94 -12.03 6.29
N ILE A 35 3.68 -11.59 7.53
CA ILE A 35 2.33 -11.23 7.99
C ILE A 35 1.79 -10.05 7.20
N PHE A 36 2.62 -9.03 6.96
CA PHE A 36 2.25 -7.85 6.19
C PHE A 36 1.92 -8.21 4.74
N GLU A 37 2.76 -8.99 4.07
CA GLU A 37 2.53 -9.44 2.69
C GLU A 37 1.27 -10.29 2.56
N ARG A 38 1.03 -11.21 3.50
CA ARG A 38 -0.21 -11.99 3.56
C ARG A 38 -1.43 -11.10 3.78
N GLY A 39 -1.33 -10.15 4.69
CA GLY A 39 -2.38 -9.17 4.97
C GLY A 39 -2.68 -8.30 3.75
N ARG A 40 -1.64 -7.81 3.07
CA ARG A 40 -1.72 -7.06 1.82
C ARG A 40 -2.39 -7.90 0.74
N LYS A 41 -1.91 -9.12 0.49
CA LYS A 41 -2.48 -10.01 -0.55
C LYS A 41 -3.95 -10.36 -0.28
N LYS A 42 -4.31 -10.59 0.98
CA LYS A 42 -5.69 -10.92 1.36
C LYS A 42 -6.62 -9.70 1.31
N GLY A 43 -6.20 -8.57 1.88
CA GLY A 43 -6.97 -7.32 1.84
C GLY A 43 -7.15 -6.80 0.41
N LEU A 44 -6.13 -6.99 -0.44
CA LEU A 44 -6.17 -6.65 -1.84
C LEU A 44 -7.14 -7.54 -2.65
N ALA A 45 -7.12 -8.85 -2.39
CA ALA A 45 -8.08 -9.78 -2.99
C ALA A 45 -9.54 -9.53 -2.56
N GLU A 46 -9.74 -9.01 -1.35
CA GLU A 46 -11.07 -8.68 -0.82
C GLU A 46 -11.55 -7.28 -1.26
N ALA A 47 -10.64 -6.35 -1.55
CA ALA A 47 -10.95 -4.98 -1.99
C ALA A 47 -11.23 -4.83 -3.50
N GLY A 48 -10.99 -5.87 -4.31
CA GLY A 48 -11.22 -5.84 -5.75
C GLY A 48 -10.22 -4.98 -6.54
N GLU A 49 -9.15 -4.51 -5.89
CA GLU A 49 -8.10 -3.71 -6.52
C GLU A 49 -7.01 -4.66 -7.04
N ILE A 50 -6.82 -4.70 -8.36
CA ILE A 50 -5.74 -5.48 -9.00
C ILE A 50 -4.46 -4.68 -8.84
N VAL A 51 -3.62 -5.00 -7.85
CA VAL A 51 -2.23 -4.54 -7.85
C VAL A 51 -1.38 -5.64 -8.44
N ASP A 52 -0.77 -5.33 -9.59
CA ASP A 52 0.20 -6.14 -10.31
C ASP A 52 1.24 -6.75 -9.37
N GLU A 53 1.35 -8.09 -9.39
CA GLU A 53 2.28 -8.85 -8.56
C GLU A 53 3.75 -8.53 -8.91
N SER A 54 4.03 -7.73 -9.95
CA SER A 54 5.37 -7.25 -10.30
C SER A 54 5.90 -6.11 -9.42
N MET A 55 5.09 -5.55 -8.51
CA MET A 55 5.49 -4.44 -7.61
C MET A 55 5.97 -4.97 -6.23
N ALA A 56 6.78 -6.02 -6.26
CA ALA A 56 7.63 -6.39 -5.14
C ALA A 56 8.98 -5.68 -5.33
N ASP A 57 9.13 -4.56 -4.62
CA ASP A 57 10.38 -3.84 -4.38
C ASP A 57 11.12 -3.32 -5.63
N ASP A 58 10.90 -2.04 -5.96
CA ASP A 58 11.95 -1.24 -6.62
C ASP A 58 11.77 0.26 -6.32
N GLY A 59 11.77 0.64 -5.03
CA GLY A 59 11.96 2.03 -4.60
C GLY A 59 11.10 3.13 -5.26
N GLY A 60 9.96 2.79 -5.86
CA GLY A 60 9.14 3.71 -6.64
C GLY A 60 8.19 4.47 -5.74
N GLY A 61 8.55 5.70 -5.38
CA GLY A 61 7.64 6.60 -4.68
C GLY A 61 6.30 6.70 -5.41
N THR A 62 5.21 6.68 -4.65
CA THR A 62 3.87 6.93 -5.18
C THR A 62 3.89 8.23 -5.98
N LEU A 63 3.60 8.17 -7.28
CA LEU A 63 3.59 9.35 -8.15
C LEU A 63 2.33 10.16 -7.85
N ASP A 64 2.47 11.37 -7.29
CA ASP A 64 1.33 12.26 -7.06
C ASP A 64 0.91 12.93 -8.37
N LEU A 65 -0.17 12.44 -8.98
CA LEU A 65 -0.71 12.94 -10.25
C LEU A 65 -1.10 14.43 -10.19
N ARG A 66 -1.47 14.96 -9.02
CA ARG A 66 -1.82 16.38 -8.87
C ARG A 66 -0.58 17.28 -8.96
N ALA A 67 0.53 16.83 -8.39
CA ALA A 67 1.80 17.53 -8.51
C ALA A 67 2.28 17.53 -9.97
N VAL A 68 2.16 16.38 -10.65
CA VAL A 68 2.50 16.24 -12.08
C VAL A 68 1.65 17.17 -12.95
N GLU A 69 0.34 17.23 -12.74
CA GLU A 69 -0.55 18.13 -13.46
C GLU A 69 -0.15 19.60 -13.27
N ALA A 70 0.14 20.01 -12.03
CA ALA A 70 0.54 21.38 -11.71
C ALA A 70 1.87 21.78 -12.37
N GLU A 71 2.84 20.87 -12.40
CA GLU A 71 4.12 21.08 -13.07
C GLU A 71 3.96 21.19 -14.60
N ILE A 72 3.16 20.30 -15.20
CA ILE A 72 2.89 20.33 -16.65
C ILE A 72 2.18 21.63 -17.05
N ARG A 73 1.24 22.11 -16.24
CA ARG A 73 0.55 23.39 -16.46
C ARG A 73 1.49 24.59 -16.37
N GLY A 74 2.56 24.48 -15.58
CA GLY A 74 3.60 25.51 -15.48
C GLY A 74 4.51 25.63 -16.71
N ILE A 75 4.49 24.65 -17.62
CA ILE A 75 5.35 24.65 -18.80
C ILE A 75 4.82 25.65 -19.84
N LYS A 76 5.67 26.62 -20.21
CA LYS A 76 5.36 27.64 -21.21
C LYS A 76 4.98 26.98 -22.55
N GLY A 77 3.76 27.24 -23.01
CA GLY A 77 3.25 26.69 -24.28
C GLY A 77 2.40 25.42 -24.13
N ILE A 78 2.15 24.97 -22.91
CA ILE A 78 1.12 23.96 -22.61
C ILE A 78 -0.11 24.70 -22.08
N GLY A 79 -1.21 24.65 -22.83
CA GLY A 79 -2.52 25.14 -22.37
C GLY A 79 -3.37 24.02 -21.77
N GLU A 80 -4.49 24.36 -21.13
CA GLU A 80 -5.34 23.41 -20.38
C GLU A 80 -5.69 22.15 -21.17
N LYS A 81 -6.15 22.29 -22.42
CA LYS A 81 -6.48 21.14 -23.29
C LYS A 81 -5.33 20.14 -23.46
N ARG A 82 -4.10 20.65 -23.53
CA ARG A 82 -2.90 19.79 -23.66
C ARG A 82 -2.51 19.16 -22.34
N VAL A 83 -2.75 19.83 -21.21
CA VAL A 83 -2.55 19.24 -19.89
C VAL A 83 -3.49 18.05 -19.72
N GLU A 84 -4.77 18.22 -20.02
CA GLU A 84 -5.79 17.16 -19.94
C GLU A 84 -5.43 15.95 -20.83
N GLU A 85 -5.05 16.18 -22.09
CA GLU A 85 -4.61 15.10 -22.99
C GLU A 85 -3.38 14.35 -22.44
N ILE A 86 -2.41 15.06 -21.85
CA ILE A 86 -1.21 14.45 -21.27
C ILE A 86 -1.57 13.62 -20.03
N MET A 87 -2.42 14.14 -19.15
CA MET A 87 -2.87 13.42 -17.95
C MET A 87 -3.63 12.14 -18.32
N LEU A 88 -4.48 12.19 -19.35
CA LEU A 88 -5.21 11.02 -19.84
C LEU A 88 -4.25 9.90 -20.32
N ILE A 89 -3.14 10.27 -20.96
CA ILE A 89 -2.12 9.30 -21.39
C ILE A 89 -1.45 8.65 -20.18
N PHE A 90 -1.14 9.43 -19.14
CA PHE A 90 -0.58 8.91 -17.89
C PHE A 90 -1.56 7.96 -17.20
N GLU A 91 -2.83 8.35 -17.06
CA GLU A 91 -3.87 7.51 -16.45
C GLU A 91 -4.07 6.19 -17.22
N LYS A 92 -4.02 6.24 -18.56
CA LYS A 92 -4.06 5.04 -19.41
C LYS A 92 -2.85 4.13 -19.18
N HIS A 93 -1.65 4.67 -19.06
CA HIS A 93 -0.42 3.87 -18.88
C HIS A 93 -0.26 3.35 -17.46
N LEU A 94 -0.87 4.02 -16.48
CA LEU A 94 -0.94 3.57 -15.09
C LEU A 94 -2.05 2.55 -14.83
N GLY A 95 -2.85 2.21 -15.84
CA GLY A 95 -3.95 1.25 -15.70
C GLY A 95 -5.09 1.75 -14.81
N ILE A 96 -5.20 3.07 -14.61
CA ILE A 96 -6.27 3.70 -13.81
C ILE A 96 -7.54 3.83 -14.65
N LEU A 97 -7.39 3.99 -15.97
CA LEU A 97 -8.48 3.94 -16.93
C LEU A 97 -8.53 2.54 -17.53
N ASP A 98 -9.38 1.69 -16.98
CA ASP A 98 -9.84 0.49 -17.68
C ASP A 98 -10.53 0.93 -18.97
N GLU A 99 -10.21 0.27 -20.09
CA GLU A 99 -10.89 0.46 -21.37
C GLU A 99 -12.34 -0.06 -21.31
N GLU A 100 -13.17 0.37 -20.36
CA GLU A 100 -14.61 0.12 -20.32
C GLU A 100 -15.33 1.12 -19.39
N GLY A 101 -15.88 2.19 -19.99
CA GLY A 101 -16.68 3.17 -19.24
C GLY A 101 -17.17 4.36 -20.06
N GLN A 102 -17.89 4.08 -21.16
CA GLN A 102 -18.83 5.03 -21.76
C GLN A 102 -20.02 5.30 -20.82
#